data_AF-A0A8H7FDD9-F1
#
_entry.id   AF-A0A8H7FDD9-F1
#
_cell.length_a   1.000
_cell.length_b   1.000
_cell.length_c   1.000
_cell.angle_alpha   90.00
_cell.angle_beta   90.00
_cell.angle_gamma   90.00
#
_symmetry.space_group_name_H-M   'P 1'
#
loop_
_entity.id
_entity.type
_entity.pdbx_description
1 polymer ?
#
loop_
_entity_poly.entity_id
_entity_poly.type
_entity_poly.pdbx_seq_one_letter_code
_entity_poly.pdbx_strand_id
1 'polypeptide(L)'
;MFLSELLNVIEDAHHPEAVQRADFAKQMIALRKAELEDSKAPQVIWLDRRPGSSQGTASTKKRKRALSSEPSTPNVDIAMAPPVPDVRYDPVFTDPEASVVLTSADGVSYRMHPFTLRTSSKLPAVPAKLDESSPVLGRLFRMISGLGAGRWESIDEVDEALIAAHKYQMPGPILDMRCTALSPFLAKYPLKVFLIAARYDWEDEAKLASTHTLSISIHDEKYAPLLDANPSPYLTRLFRLHRTRRDSFKAHITRGSRCFGIEVCPYCQKAHSPNNAPALRDLMNSMGWEMDRQPDGARLLASRWKEWKAYRDGRLCPKYTKLQGSEYGELILRDVKACLDALPSTI
;
A
#
# COMPACT_ATOMS: atom_id res chain seq x y z
N MET A 1 -6.29 -26.73 1.18
CA MET A 1 -4.82 -26.84 1.10
C MET A 1 -4.10 -25.58 1.60
N PHE A 2 -4.53 -24.35 1.26
CA PHE A 2 -3.91 -23.12 1.80
C PHE A 2 -4.05 -22.89 3.32
N LEU A 3 -5.11 -23.38 3.97
CA LEU A 3 -5.31 -23.20 5.42
C LEU A 3 -4.42 -24.12 6.27
N SER A 4 -3.95 -25.26 5.74
CA SER A 4 -3.09 -26.19 6.48
C SER A 4 -1.61 -25.76 6.49
N GLU A 5 -1.14 -25.07 5.44
CA GLU A 5 0.23 -24.52 5.41
C GLU A 5 0.40 -23.30 6.32
N LEU A 6 -0.66 -22.51 6.54
CA LEU A 6 -0.64 -21.36 7.46
C LEU A 6 -0.59 -21.76 8.95
N LEU A 7 -1.08 -22.96 9.30
CA LEU A 7 -1.04 -23.48 10.67
C LEU A 7 0.35 -24.02 11.05
N ASN A 8 1.12 -24.53 10.08
CA ASN A 8 2.45 -25.10 10.33
C ASN A 8 3.55 -24.04 10.58
N VAL A 9 3.25 -22.74 10.39
CA VAL A 9 4.20 -21.64 10.69
C VAL A 9 4.19 -21.25 12.18
N ILE A 10 3.31 -21.87 12.99
CA ILE A 10 3.10 -21.47 14.39
C ILE A 10 4.00 -22.22 15.39
N GLU A 11 4.72 -23.28 15.00
CA GLU A 11 5.48 -24.13 15.94
C GLU A 11 6.95 -23.72 16.21
N ASP A 12 7.54 -22.73 15.52
CA ASP A 12 8.92 -22.28 15.77
C ASP A 12 8.98 -20.82 16.27
N ALA A 13 8.54 -20.61 17.51
CA ALA A 13 8.46 -19.29 18.14
C ALA A 13 9.63 -19.02 19.10
N HIS A 14 10.83 -18.77 18.57
CA HIS A 14 11.92 -18.11 19.32
C HIS A 14 12.48 -16.86 18.63
N HIS A 15 11.91 -16.41 17.50
CA HIS A 15 12.37 -15.21 16.80
C HIS A 15 11.34 -14.07 16.88
N PRO A 16 11.72 -12.83 17.27
CA PRO A 16 10.80 -11.70 17.41
C PRO A 16 10.09 -11.31 16.11
N GLU A 17 10.69 -11.58 14.94
CA GLU A 17 10.04 -11.41 13.63
C GLU A 17 8.90 -12.42 13.37
N ALA A 18 8.96 -13.62 13.95
CA ALA A 18 7.92 -14.63 13.80
C ALA A 18 6.65 -14.22 14.57
N VAL A 19 6.81 -13.57 15.73
CA VAL A 19 5.69 -13.04 16.52
C VAL A 19 4.96 -11.93 15.76
N GLN A 20 5.70 -11.00 15.14
CA GLN A 20 5.10 -9.94 14.31
C GLN A 20 4.35 -10.50 13.10
N ARG A 21 4.89 -11.53 12.43
CA ARG A 21 4.19 -12.21 11.32
C ARG A 21 2.95 -12.96 11.77
N ALA A 22 2.99 -13.61 12.93
CA ALA A 22 1.85 -14.34 13.49
C ALA A 22 0.72 -13.38 13.92
N ASP A 23 1.05 -12.25 14.54
CA ASP A 23 0.05 -11.25 14.93
C ASP A 23 -0.55 -10.54 13.71
N PHE A 24 0.25 -10.29 12.66
CA PHE A 24 -0.25 -9.79 11.40
C PHE A 24 -1.18 -10.79 10.69
N ALA A 25 -0.80 -12.08 10.64
CA ALA A 25 -1.66 -13.12 10.06
C ALA A 25 -3.00 -13.25 10.81
N LYS A 26 -3.00 -13.14 12.14
CA LYS A 26 -4.23 -13.12 12.95
C LYS A 26 -5.12 -11.91 12.61
N GLN A 27 -4.54 -10.72 12.42
CA GLN A 27 -5.29 -9.53 12.02
C GLN A 27 -5.92 -9.68 10.63
N MET A 28 -5.19 -10.25 9.66
CA MET A 28 -5.72 -10.51 8.32
C MET A 28 -6.85 -11.56 8.31
N ILE A 29 -6.73 -12.61 9.14
CA ILE A 29 -7.81 -13.60 9.31
C ILE A 29 -9.04 -12.95 9.95
N ALA A 30 -8.86 -12.07 10.93
CA ALA A 30 -9.96 -11.35 11.57
C ALA A 30 -10.69 -10.41 10.60
N LEU A 31 -9.95 -9.66 9.78
CA LEU A 31 -10.51 -8.80 8.73
C LEU A 31 -11.34 -9.61 7.72
N ARG A 32 -10.78 -10.72 7.22
CA ARG A 32 -11.48 -11.57 6.25
C ARG A 32 -12.73 -12.25 6.81
N LYS A 33 -12.71 -12.56 8.12
CA LYS A 33 -13.90 -13.08 8.82
C LYS A 33 -15.00 -12.01 8.94
N ALA A 34 -14.63 -10.76 9.19
CA ALA A 34 -15.57 -9.64 9.21
C ALA A 34 -16.20 -9.38 7.83
N GLU A 35 -15.43 -9.46 6.74
CA GLU A 35 -15.95 -9.34 5.36
C GLU A 35 -16.96 -10.45 5.00
N LEU A 36 -16.67 -11.69 5.44
CA LEU A 36 -17.58 -12.82 5.26
C LEU A 36 -18.88 -12.68 6.06
N GLU A 37 -18.84 -12.00 7.20
CA GLU A 37 -20.01 -11.70 8.02
C GLU A 37 -20.84 -10.54 7.43
N ASP A 38 -20.19 -9.54 6.82
CA ASP A 38 -20.87 -8.40 6.19
C ASP A 38 -21.53 -8.76 4.84
N SER A 39 -20.95 -9.72 4.09
CA SER A 39 -21.54 -10.22 2.83
C SER A 39 -22.83 -11.04 3.00
N LYS A 40 -23.26 -11.33 4.23
CA LYS A 40 -24.55 -11.97 4.54
C LYS A 40 -25.72 -10.97 4.61
N ALA A 41 -25.46 -9.66 4.46
CA ALA A 41 -26.52 -8.68 4.33
C ALA A 41 -27.24 -8.82 2.96
N PRO A 42 -28.59 -8.78 2.91
CA PRO A 42 -29.32 -8.96 1.67
C PRO A 42 -29.02 -7.83 0.68
N GLN A 43 -28.43 -8.18 -0.47
CA GLN A 43 -28.17 -7.23 -1.55
C GLN A 43 -29.49 -6.73 -2.16
N VAL A 44 -29.70 -5.41 -2.07
CA VAL A 44 -30.78 -4.72 -2.77
C VAL A 44 -30.42 -4.64 -4.26
N ILE A 45 -31.17 -5.40 -5.06
CA ILE A 45 -31.04 -5.47 -6.51
C ILE A 45 -31.50 -4.14 -7.14
N TRP A 46 -30.56 -3.37 -7.66
CA TRP A 46 -30.86 -2.24 -8.56
C TRP A 46 -31.00 -2.75 -10.00
N LEU A 47 -32.25 -2.88 -10.46
CA LEU A 47 -32.60 -3.14 -11.86
C LEU A 47 -32.85 -1.82 -12.57
N ASP A 48 -31.89 -1.38 -13.40
CA ASP A 48 -32.11 -0.30 -14.35
C ASP A 48 -32.63 -0.83 -15.69
N ARG A 49 -33.80 -0.32 -16.06
CA ARG A 49 -34.52 -0.56 -17.31
C ARG A 49 -33.77 0.03 -18.50
N ARG A 50 -33.57 -0.76 -19.55
CA ARG A 50 -33.37 -0.25 -20.92
C ARG A 50 -34.61 -0.54 -21.77
N PRO A 51 -35.10 0.41 -22.60
CA PRO A 51 -36.13 0.12 -23.59
C PRO A 51 -35.54 -0.50 -24.88
N GLY A 52 -36.29 -1.45 -25.46
CA GLY A 52 -36.11 -1.98 -26.83
C GLY A 52 -36.37 -0.92 -27.91
N SER A 53 -36.34 -1.15 -29.22
CA SER A 53 -36.40 -2.31 -30.13
C SER A 53 -35.88 -1.77 -31.50
N SER A 54 -35.40 -2.54 -32.49
CA SER A 54 -36.19 -3.31 -33.48
C SER A 54 -35.21 -4.02 -34.45
N GLN A 55 -35.33 -5.35 -34.62
CA GLN A 55 -35.79 -6.06 -35.83
C GLN A 55 -35.46 -5.48 -37.21
N GLY A 56 -34.71 -6.26 -37.99
CA GLY A 56 -34.55 -6.15 -39.45
C GLY A 56 -34.06 -7.49 -40.03
N THR A 57 -34.72 -7.94 -41.08
CA THR A 57 -34.88 -9.32 -41.55
C THR A 57 -33.80 -9.86 -42.50
N ALA A 58 -33.80 -11.20 -42.61
CA ALA A 58 -32.99 -12.08 -43.45
C ALA A 58 -32.91 -11.75 -44.96
N SER A 59 -31.79 -12.14 -45.60
CA SER A 59 -31.81 -12.60 -46.99
C SER A 59 -30.60 -13.51 -47.31
N THR A 60 -30.89 -14.79 -47.48
CA THR A 60 -30.01 -15.85 -48.00
C THR A 60 -29.90 -15.78 -49.53
N LYS A 61 -28.68 -15.71 -50.07
CA LYS A 61 -28.42 -16.01 -51.50
C LYS A 61 -27.35 -17.07 -51.68
N LYS A 62 -27.83 -18.27 -52.06
CA LYS A 62 -27.10 -19.36 -52.71
C LYS A 62 -26.35 -18.84 -53.95
N ARG A 63 -25.06 -19.15 -54.08
CA ARG A 63 -24.37 -19.10 -55.38
C ARG A 63 -23.51 -20.35 -55.59
N LYS A 64 -23.57 -20.82 -56.83
CA LYS A 64 -23.25 -22.17 -57.31
C LYS A 64 -21.74 -22.39 -57.49
N ARG A 65 -21.40 -23.66 -57.29
CA ARG A 65 -20.14 -24.37 -57.59
C ARG A 65 -19.78 -24.26 -59.08
N ALA A 66 -18.51 -24.02 -59.38
CA ALA A 66 -17.90 -24.30 -60.68
C ALA A 66 -16.50 -24.92 -60.46
N LEU A 67 -16.20 -25.87 -61.33
CA LEU A 67 -15.12 -26.85 -61.33
C LEU A 67 -13.97 -26.35 -62.24
N SER A 68 -12.79 -26.99 -62.13
CA SER A 68 -11.54 -26.81 -62.91
C SER A 68 -10.68 -25.58 -62.53
N SER A 69 -9.35 -25.65 -62.46
CA SER A 69 -8.34 -26.53 -63.05
C SER A 69 -7.07 -26.52 -62.20
N GLU A 70 -6.34 -27.63 -62.18
CA GLU A 70 -5.00 -27.77 -61.58
C GLU A 70 -3.96 -26.89 -62.31
N PRO A 71 -3.13 -26.12 -61.58
CA PRO A 71 -1.88 -25.61 -62.10
C PRO A 71 -0.71 -26.44 -61.57
N SER A 72 0.10 -26.89 -62.52
CA SER A 72 1.42 -27.50 -62.36
C SER A 72 2.30 -26.78 -61.33
N THR A 73 2.86 -27.54 -60.39
CA THR A 73 3.87 -27.09 -59.43
C THR A 73 5.18 -26.72 -60.15
N PRO A 74 5.64 -25.45 -60.09
CA PRO A 74 7.04 -25.16 -60.37
C PRO A 74 7.88 -25.64 -59.19
N ASN A 75 9.00 -26.29 -59.49
CA ASN A 75 10.00 -26.72 -58.54
C ASN A 75 10.58 -25.46 -57.86
N VAL A 76 10.18 -25.19 -56.62
CA VAL A 76 10.70 -24.07 -55.84
C VAL A 76 11.97 -24.56 -55.17
N ASP A 77 13.11 -24.06 -55.66
CA ASP A 77 14.38 -24.16 -54.94
C ASP A 77 14.17 -23.70 -53.50
N ILE A 78 14.35 -24.63 -52.56
CA ILE A 78 14.31 -24.37 -51.12
C ILE A 78 15.55 -23.53 -50.81
N ALA A 79 15.46 -22.23 -51.08
CA ALA A 79 16.35 -21.24 -50.50
C ALA A 79 16.24 -21.40 -48.99
N MET A 80 17.32 -21.83 -48.35
CA MET A 80 17.44 -21.92 -46.90
C MET A 80 16.90 -20.62 -46.32
N ALA A 81 15.78 -20.73 -45.59
CA ALA A 81 15.19 -19.60 -44.90
C ALA A 81 16.30 -18.91 -44.10
N PRO A 82 16.38 -17.56 -44.14
CA PRO A 82 17.37 -16.83 -43.36
C PRO A 82 17.29 -17.31 -41.90
N PRO A 83 18.43 -17.46 -41.20
CA PRO A 83 18.46 -17.93 -39.83
C PRO A 83 17.48 -17.09 -39.03
N VAL A 84 16.44 -17.75 -38.51
CA VAL A 84 15.42 -17.10 -37.68
C VAL A 84 16.19 -16.42 -36.55
N PRO A 85 16.05 -15.09 -36.37
CA PRO A 85 16.75 -14.40 -35.29
C PRO A 85 16.48 -15.14 -33.99
N ASP A 86 17.53 -15.36 -33.19
CA ASP A 86 17.48 -16.19 -32.00
C ASP A 86 16.43 -15.63 -31.03
N VAL A 87 15.23 -16.21 -31.06
CA VAL A 87 14.10 -15.70 -30.29
C VAL A 87 14.31 -16.13 -28.85
N ARG A 88 14.61 -15.17 -27.99
CA ARG A 88 14.77 -15.42 -26.56
C ARG A 88 13.38 -15.62 -25.93
N TYR A 89 13.08 -16.84 -25.53
CA TYR A 89 11.85 -17.15 -24.79
C TYR A 89 12.08 -17.15 -23.27
N ASP A 90 11.05 -16.79 -22.50
CA ASP A 90 11.03 -17.07 -21.07
C ASP A 90 10.92 -18.60 -20.86
N PRO A 91 11.76 -19.21 -20.00
CA PRO A 91 11.81 -20.68 -19.87
C PRO A 91 10.47 -21.30 -19.47
N VAL A 92 9.62 -20.57 -18.76
CA VAL A 92 8.30 -21.05 -18.31
C VAL A 92 7.25 -21.00 -19.42
N PHE A 93 7.44 -20.15 -20.43
CA PHE A 93 6.46 -19.87 -21.49
C PHE A 93 6.97 -20.30 -22.87
N THR A 94 7.41 -21.56 -22.96
CA THR A 94 7.98 -22.18 -24.16
C THR A 94 7.10 -23.26 -24.79
N ASP A 95 5.88 -23.47 -24.27
CA ASP A 95 4.98 -24.53 -24.72
C ASP A 95 4.69 -24.41 -26.25
N PRO A 96 4.98 -25.45 -27.05
CA PRO A 96 4.70 -25.45 -28.48
C PRO A 96 3.21 -25.41 -28.83
N GLU A 97 2.31 -25.82 -27.94
CA GLU A 97 0.87 -25.79 -28.16
C GLU A 97 0.26 -24.39 -27.92
N ALA A 98 1.00 -23.51 -27.25
CA ALA A 98 0.59 -22.14 -27.03
C ALA A 98 0.81 -21.28 -28.30
N SER A 99 -0.28 -20.98 -28.99
CA SER A 99 -0.26 -20.37 -30.33
C SER A 99 -0.01 -18.86 -30.36
N VAL A 100 -0.11 -18.15 -29.24
CA VAL A 100 0.06 -16.69 -29.18
C VAL A 100 1.44 -16.38 -28.62
N VAL A 101 2.22 -15.57 -29.35
CA VAL A 101 3.54 -15.10 -28.92
C VAL A 101 3.46 -13.62 -28.57
N LEU A 102 3.59 -13.30 -27.29
CA LEU A 102 3.71 -11.92 -26.83
C LEU A 102 5.19 -11.61 -26.57
N THR A 103 5.67 -10.46 -27.02
CA THR A 103 7.09 -10.08 -26.86
C THR A 103 7.19 -8.81 -26.02
N SER A 104 8.02 -8.82 -24.98
CA SER A 104 8.29 -7.67 -24.12
C SER A 104 9.08 -6.57 -24.85
N ALA A 105 9.20 -5.40 -24.24
CA ALA A 105 9.97 -4.28 -24.79
C ALA A 105 11.46 -4.62 -24.98
N ASP A 106 12.02 -5.41 -24.07
CA ASP A 106 13.41 -5.92 -24.06
C ASP A 106 13.60 -7.22 -24.87
N GLY A 107 12.58 -7.65 -25.62
CA GLY A 107 12.71 -8.70 -26.64
C GLY A 107 12.53 -10.14 -26.13
N VAL A 108 12.10 -10.35 -24.89
CA VAL A 108 11.76 -11.67 -24.37
C VAL A 108 10.37 -12.06 -24.84
N SER A 109 10.23 -13.27 -25.38
CA SER A 109 8.97 -13.78 -25.93
C SER A 109 8.32 -14.80 -24.99
N TYR A 110 6.98 -14.77 -24.96
CA TYR A 110 6.14 -15.59 -24.10
C TYR A 110 5.10 -16.29 -24.96
N ARG A 111 5.12 -17.63 -25.00
CA ARG A 111 4.06 -18.43 -25.61
C ARG A 111 2.92 -18.60 -24.61
N MET A 112 1.75 -18.12 -24.98
CA MET A 112 0.55 -18.09 -24.15
C MET A 112 -0.63 -18.75 -24.88
N HIS A 113 -1.47 -19.47 -24.13
CA HIS A 113 -2.71 -20.00 -24.70
C HIS A 113 -3.74 -18.87 -24.88
N PRO A 114 -4.45 -18.81 -26.03
CA PRO A 114 -5.51 -17.82 -26.26
C PRO A 114 -6.58 -17.81 -25.17
N PHE A 115 -6.88 -18.98 -24.59
CA PHE A 115 -7.89 -19.13 -23.54
C PHE A 115 -7.51 -18.33 -22.27
N THR A 116 -6.27 -18.46 -21.80
CA THR A 116 -5.76 -17.71 -20.64
C THR A 116 -5.87 -16.21 -20.90
N LEU A 117 -5.32 -15.72 -22.02
CA LEU A 117 -5.34 -14.29 -22.34
C LEU A 117 -6.76 -13.71 -22.39
N ARG A 118 -7.72 -14.43 -22.99
CA ARG A 118 -9.13 -13.99 -23.10
C ARG A 118 -9.87 -13.96 -21.77
N THR A 119 -9.52 -14.84 -20.84
CA THR A 119 -10.26 -15.00 -19.58
C THR A 119 -9.67 -14.15 -18.46
N SER A 120 -8.37 -13.81 -18.53
CA SER A 120 -7.66 -13.13 -17.45
C SER A 120 -7.21 -11.70 -17.76
N SER A 121 -7.35 -11.24 -19.01
CA SER A 121 -6.84 -9.94 -19.46
C SER A 121 -7.59 -9.40 -20.68
N LYS A 122 -7.24 -8.17 -21.08
CA LYS A 122 -7.63 -7.58 -22.39
C LYS A 122 -6.49 -7.56 -23.41
N LEU A 123 -5.47 -8.39 -23.21
CA LEU A 123 -4.40 -8.53 -24.19
C LEU A 123 -4.92 -9.16 -25.50
N PRO A 124 -4.30 -8.82 -26.64
CA PRO A 124 -4.65 -9.44 -27.91
C PRO A 124 -4.38 -10.95 -27.87
N ALA A 125 -5.32 -11.74 -28.37
CA ALA A 125 -5.14 -13.17 -28.60
C ALA A 125 -4.40 -13.46 -29.93
N VAL A 126 -3.52 -12.53 -30.33
CA VAL A 126 -2.69 -12.58 -31.54
C VAL A 126 -1.29 -12.09 -31.18
N PRO A 127 -0.25 -12.48 -31.95
CA PRO A 127 1.11 -12.05 -31.65
C PRO A 127 1.24 -10.53 -31.60
N ALA A 128 1.89 -10.02 -30.56
CA ALA A 128 2.03 -8.58 -30.34
C ALA A 128 3.28 -8.26 -29.52
N LYS A 129 3.83 -7.07 -29.74
CA LYS A 129 4.87 -6.48 -28.89
C LYS A 129 4.22 -5.60 -27.84
N LEU A 130 4.66 -5.75 -26.59
CA LEU A 130 4.18 -5.01 -25.42
C LEU A 130 5.25 -4.01 -24.95
N ASP A 131 4.82 -2.96 -24.26
CA ASP A 131 5.70 -1.84 -23.86
C ASP A 131 6.48 -2.13 -22.56
N GLU A 132 6.06 -3.12 -21.80
CA GLU A 132 6.63 -3.45 -20.50
C GLU A 132 7.84 -4.37 -20.63
N SER A 133 8.70 -4.31 -19.62
CA SER A 133 9.90 -5.14 -19.51
C SER A 133 9.56 -6.60 -19.19
N SER A 134 10.49 -7.50 -19.50
CA SER A 134 10.35 -8.93 -19.22
C SER A 134 10.12 -9.28 -17.74
N PRO A 135 10.71 -8.58 -16.73
CA PRO A 135 10.42 -8.87 -15.33
C PRO A 135 8.95 -8.60 -14.96
N VAL A 136 8.38 -7.51 -15.46
CA VAL A 136 6.97 -7.14 -15.20
C VAL A 136 6.02 -8.13 -15.88
N LEU A 137 6.19 -8.34 -17.19
CA LEU A 137 5.31 -9.23 -17.96
C LEU A 137 5.43 -10.69 -17.49
N GLY A 138 6.65 -11.15 -17.20
CA GLY A 138 6.87 -12.49 -16.68
C GLY A 138 6.11 -12.73 -15.36
N ARG A 139 6.07 -11.75 -14.45
CA ARG A 139 5.28 -11.86 -13.20
C ARG A 139 3.78 -11.90 -13.48
N LEU A 140 3.28 -10.99 -14.33
CA LEU A 140 1.86 -10.95 -14.71
C LEU A 140 1.41 -12.26 -15.37
N PHE A 141 2.20 -12.79 -16.30
CA PHE A 141 1.89 -14.03 -17.00
C PHE A 141 1.92 -15.25 -16.09
N ARG A 142 2.83 -15.30 -15.12
CA ARG A 142 2.82 -16.36 -14.09
C ARG A 142 1.57 -16.28 -13.22
N MET A 143 1.16 -15.09 -12.78
CA MET A 143 -0.07 -14.92 -12.00
C MET A 143 -1.31 -15.39 -12.75
N ILE A 144 -1.52 -14.94 -14.00
CA ILE A 144 -2.71 -15.35 -14.78
C ILE A 144 -2.68 -16.82 -15.22
N SER A 145 -1.51 -17.45 -15.19
CA SER A 145 -1.34 -18.89 -15.46
C SER A 145 -1.40 -19.76 -14.19
N GLY A 146 -1.70 -19.17 -13.02
CA GLY A 146 -1.81 -19.89 -11.75
C GLY A 146 -0.47 -20.32 -11.13
N LEU A 147 0.66 -19.76 -11.59
CA LEU A 147 2.01 -20.09 -11.11
C LEU A 147 2.47 -19.18 -9.95
N GLY A 148 1.70 -18.13 -9.64
CA GLY A 148 2.00 -17.15 -8.60
C GLY A 148 3.02 -16.07 -9.01
N ALA A 149 3.07 -14.98 -8.25
CA ALA A 149 3.93 -13.82 -8.55
C ALA A 149 5.40 -13.99 -8.12
N GLY A 150 5.69 -14.99 -7.28
CA GLY A 150 6.97 -15.10 -6.58
C GLY A 150 7.15 -14.04 -5.48
N ARG A 151 8.38 -13.86 -5.02
CA ARG A 151 8.71 -12.84 -4.02
C ARG A 151 8.92 -11.47 -4.68
N TRP A 152 8.40 -10.41 -4.07
CA TRP A 152 8.66 -9.03 -4.46
C TRP A 152 9.86 -8.50 -3.70
N GLU A 153 10.84 -7.92 -4.41
CA GLU A 153 12.08 -7.42 -3.78
C GLU A 153 11.96 -5.93 -3.44
N SER A 154 11.21 -5.19 -4.25
CA SER A 154 10.96 -3.76 -4.06
C SER A 154 9.48 -3.41 -4.23
N ILE A 155 9.07 -2.31 -3.60
CA ILE A 155 7.73 -1.74 -3.79
C ILE A 155 7.56 -1.12 -5.18
N ASP A 156 8.67 -0.70 -5.81
CA ASP A 156 8.66 -0.10 -7.14
C ASP A 156 8.33 -1.17 -8.21
N GLU A 157 8.85 -2.40 -8.07
CA GLU A 157 8.42 -3.54 -8.90
C GLU A 157 6.92 -3.84 -8.78
N VAL A 158 6.37 -3.73 -7.57
CA VAL A 158 4.93 -3.93 -7.34
C VAL A 158 4.13 -2.83 -8.05
N ASP A 159 4.57 -1.57 -7.94
CA ASP A 159 3.90 -0.44 -8.58
C ASP A 159 3.93 -0.55 -10.11
N GLU A 160 5.08 -0.88 -10.69
CA GLU A 160 5.22 -1.12 -12.14
C GLU A 160 4.31 -2.26 -12.62
N ALA A 161 4.26 -3.37 -11.88
CA ALA A 161 3.38 -4.49 -12.19
C ALA A 161 1.89 -4.12 -12.04
N LEU A 162 1.51 -3.32 -11.05
CA LEU A 162 0.15 -2.83 -10.88
C LEU A 162 -0.28 -1.89 -12.00
N ILE A 163 0.60 -1.00 -12.46
CA ILE A 163 0.35 -0.12 -13.60
C ILE A 163 0.08 -0.95 -14.85
N ALA A 164 0.93 -1.95 -15.12
CA ALA A 164 0.78 -2.85 -16.25
C ALA A 164 -0.49 -3.73 -16.14
N ALA A 165 -0.77 -4.29 -14.96
CA ALA A 165 -1.97 -5.10 -14.73
C ALA A 165 -3.25 -4.28 -14.93
N HIS A 166 -3.25 -3.01 -14.50
CA HIS A 166 -4.36 -2.10 -14.72
C HIS A 166 -4.53 -1.74 -16.20
N LYS A 167 -3.42 -1.41 -16.90
CA LYS A 167 -3.40 -1.17 -18.36
C LYS A 167 -4.02 -2.33 -19.14
N TYR A 168 -3.69 -3.56 -18.74
CA TYR A 168 -4.18 -4.79 -19.39
C TYR A 168 -5.45 -5.37 -18.81
N GLN A 169 -6.08 -4.67 -17.86
CA GLN A 169 -7.31 -5.07 -17.18
C GLN A 169 -7.25 -6.51 -16.66
N MET A 170 -6.25 -6.76 -15.82
CA MET A 170 -6.00 -8.06 -15.20
C MET A 170 -6.44 -8.05 -13.73
N PRO A 171 -7.75 -8.23 -13.42
CA PRO A 171 -8.27 -8.13 -12.06
C PRO A 171 -7.67 -9.17 -11.10
N GLY A 172 -7.33 -10.37 -11.60
CA GLY A 172 -6.69 -11.42 -10.80
C GLY A 172 -5.34 -10.98 -10.22
N PRO A 173 -4.35 -10.62 -11.06
CA PRO A 173 -3.07 -10.06 -10.62
C PRO A 173 -3.20 -8.83 -9.71
N ILE A 174 -4.14 -7.91 -9.99
CA ILE A 174 -4.39 -6.73 -9.15
C ILE A 174 -4.80 -7.16 -7.73
N LEU A 175 -5.75 -8.09 -7.61
CA LEU A 175 -6.21 -8.62 -6.33
C LEU A 175 -5.10 -9.39 -5.60
N ASP A 176 -4.34 -10.21 -6.32
CA ASP A 176 -3.22 -10.98 -5.74
C ASP A 176 -2.16 -10.05 -5.13
N MET A 177 -1.75 -9.00 -5.87
CA MET A 177 -0.80 -8.01 -5.36
C MET A 177 -1.33 -7.21 -4.18
N ARG A 178 -2.62 -6.83 -4.19
CA ARG A 178 -3.28 -6.19 -3.03
C ARG A 178 -3.16 -7.06 -1.78
N CYS A 179 -3.49 -8.35 -1.89
CA CYS A 179 -3.52 -9.27 -0.76
C CYS A 179 -2.13 -9.69 -0.26
N THR A 180 -1.12 -9.77 -1.14
CA THR A 180 0.16 -10.43 -0.83
C THR A 180 1.37 -9.50 -0.85
N ALA A 181 1.36 -8.46 -1.69
CA ALA A 181 2.56 -7.70 -2.01
C ALA A 181 2.74 -6.46 -1.13
N LEU A 182 1.65 -5.78 -0.73
CA LEU A 182 1.77 -4.49 -0.04
C LEU A 182 2.19 -4.59 1.44
N SER A 183 1.70 -5.59 2.16
CA SER A 183 1.89 -5.72 3.61
C SER A 183 3.38 -5.70 4.04
N PRO A 184 4.28 -6.48 3.43
CA PRO A 184 5.70 -6.49 3.81
C PRO A 184 6.39 -5.12 3.72
N PHE A 185 5.85 -4.20 2.92
CA PHE A 185 6.43 -2.88 2.72
C PHE A 185 5.86 -1.80 3.63
N LEU A 186 4.80 -2.07 4.41
CA LEU A 186 4.16 -1.07 5.28
C LEU A 186 5.12 -0.43 6.28
N ALA A 187 6.00 -1.22 6.89
CA ALA A 187 6.96 -0.71 7.87
C ALA A 187 8.07 0.14 7.22
N LYS A 188 8.48 -0.20 5.99
CA LYS A 188 9.65 0.40 5.32
C LYS A 188 9.26 1.59 4.44
N TYR A 189 8.12 1.50 3.76
CA TYR A 189 7.66 2.48 2.78
C TYR A 189 6.16 2.84 2.97
N PRO A 190 5.73 3.26 4.17
CA PRO A 190 4.32 3.47 4.47
C PRO A 190 3.65 4.48 3.54
N LEU A 191 4.35 5.56 3.17
CA LEU A 191 3.80 6.56 2.26
C LEU A 191 3.62 6.04 0.83
N LYS A 192 4.56 5.24 0.30
CA LYS A 192 4.40 4.64 -1.03
C LYS A 192 3.22 3.67 -1.06
N VAL A 193 3.10 2.81 -0.03
CA VAL A 193 1.96 1.88 0.09
C VAL A 193 0.64 2.64 0.19
N PHE A 194 0.59 3.71 0.99
CA PHE A 194 -0.58 4.58 1.08
C PHE A 194 -0.97 5.16 -0.29
N LEU A 195 0.00 5.69 -1.05
CA LEU A 195 -0.23 6.29 -2.36
C LEU A 195 -0.70 5.26 -3.40
N ILE A 196 -0.15 4.04 -3.38
CA ILE A 196 -0.61 2.94 -4.24
C ILE A 196 -2.05 2.60 -3.89
N ALA A 197 -2.35 2.36 -2.61
CA ALA A 197 -3.71 2.05 -2.16
C ALA A 197 -4.71 3.16 -2.54
N ALA A 198 -4.32 4.43 -2.36
CA ALA A 198 -5.13 5.58 -2.75
C ALA A 198 -5.36 5.69 -4.26
N ARG A 199 -4.40 5.27 -5.10
CA ARG A 199 -4.52 5.31 -6.57
C ARG A 199 -5.55 4.29 -7.09
N TYR A 200 -5.69 3.17 -6.39
CA TYR A 200 -6.59 2.07 -6.76
C TYR A 200 -7.86 2.00 -5.90
N ASP A 201 -8.14 3.04 -5.10
CA ASP A 201 -9.29 3.12 -4.20
C ASP A 201 -9.39 1.95 -3.21
N TRP A 202 -8.25 1.47 -2.72
CA TRP A 202 -8.15 0.44 -1.70
C TRP A 202 -8.23 1.07 -0.31
N GLU A 203 -9.44 1.45 0.08
CA GLU A 203 -9.71 2.25 1.28
C GLU A 203 -9.15 1.61 2.57
N ASP A 204 -9.25 0.28 2.72
CA ASP A 204 -8.77 -0.42 3.93
C ASP A 204 -7.24 -0.43 4.02
N GLU A 205 -6.56 -0.67 2.91
CA GLU A 205 -5.10 -0.62 2.81
C GLU A 205 -4.59 0.81 2.98
N ALA A 206 -5.31 1.80 2.45
CA ALA A 206 -4.99 3.21 2.64
C ALA A 206 -5.16 3.60 4.12
N LYS A 207 -6.23 3.17 4.78
CA LYS A 207 -6.42 3.37 6.23
C LYS A 207 -5.31 2.73 7.05
N LEU A 208 -4.96 1.48 6.76
CA LEU A 208 -3.87 0.78 7.44
C LEU A 208 -2.54 1.50 7.23
N ALA A 209 -2.18 1.80 5.98
CA ALA A 209 -0.94 2.49 5.64
C ALA A 209 -0.87 3.89 6.27
N SER A 210 -1.98 4.62 6.35
CA SER A 210 -2.04 5.95 6.99
C SER A 210 -1.58 5.91 8.45
N THR A 211 -1.90 4.82 9.17
CA THR A 211 -1.44 4.62 10.55
C THR A 211 0.08 4.58 10.64
N HIS A 212 0.72 3.86 9.70
CA HIS A 212 2.18 3.75 9.67
C HIS A 212 2.85 5.06 9.22
N THR A 213 2.16 5.91 8.45
CA THR A 213 2.73 7.23 8.08
C THR A 213 2.96 8.14 9.29
N LEU A 214 2.29 7.92 10.42
CA LEU A 214 2.47 8.72 11.63
C LEU A 214 3.90 8.61 12.20
N SER A 215 4.65 7.58 11.81
CA SER A 215 6.05 7.38 12.20
C SER A 215 7.05 8.16 11.34
N ILE A 216 6.59 8.86 10.29
CA ILE A 216 7.45 9.60 9.36
C ILE A 216 7.00 11.04 9.20
N SER A 217 7.97 11.90 8.86
CA SER A 217 7.71 13.29 8.48
C SER A 217 7.31 13.33 7.02
N ILE A 218 5.99 13.40 6.75
CA ILE A 218 5.45 13.47 5.39
C ILE A 218 5.80 14.77 4.67
N HIS A 219 6.32 15.77 5.39
CA HIS A 219 6.76 17.06 4.84
C HIS A 219 8.26 17.08 4.48
N ASP A 220 8.98 15.96 4.62
CA ASP A 220 10.37 15.87 4.16
C ASP A 220 10.46 16.03 2.63
N GLU A 221 11.45 16.81 2.17
CA GLU A 221 11.68 17.08 0.75
C GLU A 221 11.83 15.81 -0.11
N LYS A 222 12.36 14.73 0.49
CA LYS A 222 12.49 13.42 -0.17
C LYS A 222 11.16 12.81 -0.62
N TYR A 223 10.04 13.24 -0.06
CA TYR A 223 8.70 12.77 -0.42
C TYR A 223 7.96 13.72 -1.37
N ALA A 224 8.47 14.93 -1.62
CA ALA A 224 7.81 15.90 -2.49
C ALA A 224 7.49 15.32 -3.89
N PRO A 225 8.42 14.63 -4.58
CA PRO A 225 8.11 14.04 -5.90
C PRO A 225 6.99 13.00 -5.86
N LEU A 226 6.87 12.25 -4.76
CA LEU A 226 5.83 11.23 -4.59
C LEU A 226 4.46 11.85 -4.33
N LEU A 227 4.43 12.94 -3.56
CA LEU A 227 3.20 13.66 -3.24
C LEU A 227 2.68 14.46 -4.43
N ASP A 228 3.56 15.09 -5.20
CA ASP A 228 3.21 15.87 -6.39
C ASP A 228 2.62 15.00 -7.50
N ALA A 229 3.09 13.75 -7.63
CA ALA A 229 2.63 12.82 -8.65
C ALA A 229 1.19 12.31 -8.43
N ASN A 230 0.60 12.47 -7.24
CA ASN A 230 -0.67 11.82 -6.91
C ASN A 230 -1.63 12.72 -6.10
N PRO A 231 -2.15 13.81 -6.69
CA PRO A 231 -3.15 14.65 -6.05
C PRO A 231 -4.46 13.87 -5.90
N SER A 232 -4.72 13.36 -4.70
CA SER A 232 -5.88 12.54 -4.39
C SER A 232 -6.62 13.06 -3.15
N PRO A 233 -7.96 12.93 -3.05
CA PRO A 233 -8.71 13.19 -1.83
C PRO A 233 -8.15 12.45 -0.60
N TYR A 234 -7.50 11.31 -0.81
CA TYR A 234 -6.77 10.57 0.23
C TYR A 234 -5.63 11.39 0.85
N LEU A 235 -4.88 12.18 0.08
CA LEU A 235 -3.83 13.04 0.61
C LEU A 235 -4.38 14.12 1.53
N THR A 236 -5.51 14.74 1.18
CA THR A 236 -6.16 15.71 2.06
C THR A 236 -6.56 15.08 3.39
N ARG A 237 -7.09 13.85 3.38
CA ARG A 237 -7.40 13.08 4.58
C ARG A 237 -6.14 12.77 5.40
N LEU A 238 -5.05 12.37 4.74
CA LEU A 238 -3.76 12.10 5.38
C LEU A 238 -3.18 13.34 6.07
N PHE A 239 -3.11 14.48 5.37
CA PHE A 239 -2.64 15.74 5.95
C PHE A 239 -3.52 16.17 7.12
N ARG A 240 -4.84 15.99 7.00
CA ARG A 240 -5.77 16.26 8.10
C ARG A 240 -5.48 15.36 9.30
N LEU A 241 -5.24 14.06 9.11
CA LEU A 241 -4.88 13.15 10.19
C LEU A 241 -3.64 13.66 10.96
N HIS A 242 -2.54 13.93 10.24
CA HIS A 242 -1.29 14.43 10.83
C HIS A 242 -1.50 15.75 11.57
N ARG A 243 -2.17 16.70 10.93
CA ARG A 243 -2.48 18.00 11.50
C ARG A 243 -3.37 17.90 12.73
N THR A 244 -4.46 17.14 12.66
CA THR A 244 -5.40 16.96 13.77
C THR A 244 -4.71 16.34 14.97
N ARG A 245 -3.89 15.30 14.79
CA ARG A 245 -3.13 14.70 15.91
C ARG A 245 -2.26 15.73 16.61
N ARG A 246 -1.48 16.51 15.85
CA ARG A 246 -0.65 17.58 16.39
C ARG A 246 -1.46 18.67 17.08
N ASP A 247 -2.50 19.19 16.44
CA ASP A 247 -3.30 20.31 16.95
C ASP A 247 -4.04 19.89 18.23
N SER A 248 -4.61 18.69 18.26
CA SER A 248 -5.23 18.09 19.46
C SER A 248 -4.20 17.86 20.58
N PHE A 249 -3.00 17.38 20.25
CA PHE A 249 -1.92 17.23 21.22
C PHE A 249 -1.49 18.58 21.82
N LYS A 250 -1.27 19.60 20.99
CA LYS A 250 -0.91 20.96 21.42
C LYS A 250 -2.01 21.57 22.30
N ALA A 251 -3.28 21.38 21.93
CA ALA A 251 -4.42 21.82 22.74
C ALA A 251 -4.47 21.10 24.09
N HIS A 252 -4.18 19.81 24.13
CA HIS A 252 -4.18 19.02 25.36
C HIS A 252 -3.09 19.46 26.34
N ILE A 253 -1.85 19.61 25.88
CA ILE A 253 -0.73 19.97 26.79
C ILE A 253 -0.81 21.41 27.29
N THR A 254 -1.57 22.29 26.60
CA THR A 254 -1.77 23.71 26.97
C THR A 254 -3.11 23.99 27.66
N ARG A 255 -3.90 22.94 27.97
CA ARG A 255 -5.28 23.07 28.46
C ARG A 255 -5.39 23.83 29.79
N GLY A 256 -6.39 24.70 29.89
CA GLY A 256 -6.76 25.39 31.13
C GLY A 256 -5.64 26.28 31.72
N SER A 257 -4.80 26.87 30.86
CA SER A 257 -3.63 27.67 31.26
C SER A 257 -2.59 26.92 32.11
N ARG A 258 -2.68 25.58 32.17
CA ARG A 258 -1.75 24.69 32.86
C ARG A 258 -0.76 24.09 31.86
N CYS A 259 0.41 23.70 32.34
CA CYS A 259 1.38 22.95 31.56
C CYS A 259 1.18 21.45 31.82
N PHE A 260 0.88 20.66 30.78
CA PHE A 260 0.70 19.19 30.87
C PHE A 260 -0.39 18.74 31.86
N GLY A 261 -1.41 19.58 32.07
CA GLY A 261 -2.47 19.30 33.05
C GLY A 261 -2.02 19.25 34.52
N ILE A 262 -0.78 19.60 34.82
CA ILE A 262 -0.24 19.58 36.19
C ILE A 262 -0.87 20.72 36.98
N GLU A 263 -1.65 20.39 38.00
CA GLU A 263 -2.37 21.36 38.84
C GLU A 263 -1.44 22.16 39.74
N VAL A 264 -0.57 21.44 40.43
CA VAL A 264 0.39 22.02 41.36
C VAL A 264 1.77 21.45 41.08
N CYS A 265 2.76 22.34 41.08
CA CYS A 265 4.15 21.93 40.99
C CYS A 265 4.51 21.06 42.20
N PRO A 266 5.06 19.84 42.01
CA PRO A 266 5.40 18.95 43.13
C PRO A 266 6.39 19.57 44.13
N TYR A 267 7.19 20.54 43.68
CA TYR A 267 8.25 21.14 44.50
C TYR A 267 7.84 22.43 45.21
N CYS A 268 7.15 23.35 44.52
CA CYS A 268 6.77 24.63 45.11
C CYS A 268 5.30 24.72 45.52
N GLN A 269 4.49 23.70 45.20
CA GLN A 269 3.07 23.62 45.49
C GLN A 269 2.26 24.80 44.92
N LYS A 270 2.77 25.42 43.83
CA LYS A 270 2.09 26.49 43.08
C LYS A 270 1.77 26.03 41.67
N ALA A 271 0.71 26.59 41.10
CA ALA A 271 0.36 26.37 39.70
C ALA A 271 1.37 27.05 38.76
N HIS A 272 1.81 26.33 37.73
CA HIS A 272 2.63 26.88 36.66
C HIS A 272 1.82 27.00 35.36
N SER A 273 1.93 28.17 34.74
CA SER A 273 1.35 28.49 33.45
C SER A 273 2.46 28.75 32.42
N PRO A 274 2.15 28.70 31.11
CA PRO A 274 3.12 29.03 30.06
C PRO A 274 3.78 30.41 30.22
N ASN A 275 3.12 31.34 30.93
CA ASN A 275 3.60 32.71 31.16
C ASN A 275 4.61 32.80 32.31
N ASN A 276 4.47 31.95 33.34
CA ASN A 276 5.33 32.01 34.54
C ASN A 276 6.43 30.94 34.55
N ALA A 277 6.36 29.93 33.68
CA ALA A 277 7.33 28.85 33.57
C ALA A 277 7.83 28.68 32.12
N PRO A 278 8.79 29.52 31.67
CA PRO A 278 9.26 29.52 30.29
C PRO A 278 9.87 28.19 29.85
N ALA A 279 10.56 27.48 30.74
CA ALA A 279 11.13 26.16 30.42
C ALA A 279 10.05 25.12 30.08
N LEU A 280 8.92 25.13 30.79
CA LEU A 280 7.77 24.26 30.49
C LEU A 280 7.13 24.64 29.15
N ARG A 281 7.01 25.93 28.86
CA ARG A 281 6.54 26.42 27.56
C ARG A 281 7.44 25.98 26.41
N ASP A 282 8.75 26.12 26.56
CA ASP A 282 9.72 25.74 25.55
C ASP A 282 9.73 24.23 25.33
N LEU A 283 9.50 23.44 26.39
CA LEU A 283 9.31 22.00 26.30
C LEU A 283 8.02 21.63 25.56
N MET A 284 6.89 22.28 25.88
CA MET A 284 5.62 22.09 25.17
C MET A 284 5.76 22.39 23.67
N ASN A 285 6.44 23.49 23.32
CA ASN A 285 6.72 23.83 21.94
C ASN A 285 7.58 22.76 21.26
N SER A 286 8.62 22.27 21.94
CA SER A 286 9.49 21.21 21.43
C SER A 286 8.73 19.90 21.20
N MET A 287 7.84 19.51 22.11
CA MET A 287 6.96 18.35 21.91
C MET A 287 5.97 18.56 20.77
N GLY A 288 5.45 19.78 20.64
CA GLY A 288 4.59 20.17 19.52
C GLY A 288 5.29 20.04 18.16
N TRP A 289 6.56 20.46 18.08
CA TRP A 289 7.41 20.28 16.89
C TRP A 289 7.76 18.82 16.63
N GLU A 290 7.89 18.01 17.67
CA GLU A 290 8.07 16.57 17.51
C GLU A 290 6.83 15.93 16.89
N MET A 291 5.64 16.31 17.37
CA MET A 291 4.37 15.83 16.80
C MET A 291 4.13 16.33 15.37
N ASP A 292 4.71 17.46 14.97
CA ASP A 292 4.76 17.92 13.56
C ASP A 292 5.61 16.96 12.70
N ARG A 293 6.67 16.36 13.25
CA ARG A 293 7.60 15.47 12.53
C ARG A 293 7.18 14.01 12.55
N GLN A 294 6.76 13.51 13.71
CA GLN A 294 6.37 12.12 13.93
C GLN A 294 5.15 12.09 14.86
N PRO A 295 3.93 12.23 14.30
CA PRO A 295 2.72 12.25 15.12
C PRO A 295 2.35 10.92 15.80
N ASP A 296 3.12 9.85 15.60
CA ASP A 296 2.94 8.60 16.36
C ASP A 296 3.26 8.77 17.86
N GLY A 297 4.08 9.77 18.22
CA GLY A 297 4.50 10.03 19.58
C GLY A 297 5.46 8.99 20.15
N ALA A 298 6.05 8.11 19.34
CA ALA A 298 6.91 7.02 19.84
C ALA A 298 8.11 7.54 20.64
N ARG A 299 8.75 8.62 20.17
CA ARG A 299 9.86 9.29 20.86
C ARG A 299 9.41 9.98 22.15
N LEU A 300 8.16 10.46 22.20
CA LEU A 300 7.58 11.06 23.39
C LEU A 300 7.33 10.00 24.47
N LEU A 301 6.75 8.86 24.10
CA LEU A 301 6.51 7.72 24.98
C LEU A 301 7.82 7.11 25.50
N ALA A 302 8.86 7.05 24.66
CA ALA A 302 10.20 6.63 25.06
C ALA A 302 10.93 7.64 25.97
N SER A 303 10.27 8.71 26.42
CA SER A 303 10.83 9.75 27.29
C SER A 303 12.07 10.47 26.74
N ARG A 304 12.29 10.45 25.41
CA ARG A 304 13.46 11.09 24.78
C ARG A 304 13.48 12.61 24.98
N TRP A 305 12.32 13.20 25.24
CA TRP A 305 12.19 14.62 25.57
C TRP A 305 12.90 15.03 26.86
N LYS A 306 13.22 14.08 27.76
CA LYS A 306 14.05 14.34 28.94
C LYS A 306 15.49 14.73 28.57
N GLU A 307 15.95 14.31 27.39
CA GLU A 307 17.26 14.64 26.88
C GLU A 307 17.30 16.04 26.26
N TRP A 308 16.15 16.65 25.95
CA TRP A 308 16.08 17.94 25.27
C TRP A 308 16.48 19.09 26.19
N LYS A 309 17.08 20.13 25.60
CA LYS A 309 17.56 21.33 26.30
C LYS A 309 16.49 21.97 27.20
N ALA A 310 15.25 22.04 26.72
CA ALA A 310 14.13 22.63 27.46
C ALA A 310 13.78 21.88 28.75
N TYR A 311 14.09 20.58 28.84
CA TYR A 311 13.91 19.79 30.05
C TYR A 311 15.20 19.71 30.88
N ARG A 312 16.31 19.33 30.24
CA ARG A 312 17.60 19.07 30.88
C ARG A 312 18.18 20.29 31.57
N ASP A 313 18.18 21.42 30.86
CA ASP A 313 18.75 22.68 31.34
C ASP A 313 17.65 23.63 31.83
N GLY A 314 16.39 23.23 31.63
CA GLY A 314 15.21 24.02 31.94
C GLY A 314 14.95 24.13 33.42
N ARG A 315 14.76 25.35 33.90
CA ARG A 315 14.18 25.61 35.22
C ARG A 315 12.67 25.33 35.18
N LEU A 316 12.29 24.05 35.25
CA LEU A 316 10.88 23.61 35.21
C LEU A 316 10.05 24.21 36.35
N CYS A 317 10.69 24.46 37.50
CA CYS A 317 10.13 25.28 38.57
C CYS A 317 10.87 26.62 38.65
N PRO A 318 10.17 27.77 38.55
CA PRO A 318 10.79 29.09 38.72
C PRO A 318 11.45 29.29 40.09
N LYS A 319 10.93 28.62 41.13
CA LYS A 319 11.42 28.75 42.52
C LYS A 319 12.65 27.88 42.81
N TYR A 320 12.77 26.71 42.18
CA TYR A 320 13.81 25.72 42.48
C TYR A 320 14.62 25.39 41.24
N THR A 321 15.90 25.75 41.25
CA THR A 321 16.77 25.71 40.07
C THR A 321 17.58 24.41 39.92
N LYS A 322 17.68 23.59 40.97
CA LYS A 322 18.53 22.39 41.01
C LYS A 322 17.76 21.06 40.93
N LEU A 323 16.43 21.11 40.77
CA LEU A 323 15.62 19.89 40.77
C LEU A 323 15.57 19.31 39.36
N GLN A 324 16.44 18.33 39.09
CA GLN A 324 16.24 17.38 38.00
C GLN A 324 15.09 16.45 38.40
N GLY A 325 13.87 16.96 38.27
CA GLY A 325 12.71 16.37 38.91
C GLY A 325 12.19 15.11 38.21
N SER A 326 12.51 13.93 38.74
CA SER A 326 11.89 12.66 38.33
C SER A 326 10.36 12.75 38.35
N GLU A 327 9.79 13.41 39.37
CA GLU A 327 8.34 13.56 39.56
C GLU A 327 7.66 14.37 38.45
N TYR A 328 8.26 15.49 38.01
CA TYR A 328 7.75 16.21 36.82
C TYR A 328 7.79 15.30 35.60
N GLY A 329 8.89 14.54 35.45
CA GLY A 329 9.09 13.57 34.40
C GLY A 329 7.91 12.59 34.28
N GLU A 330 7.49 12.03 35.41
CA GLU A 330 6.41 11.04 35.48
C GLU A 330 5.03 11.64 35.23
N LEU A 331 4.75 12.83 35.79
CA LEU A 331 3.47 13.52 35.57
C LEU A 331 3.29 13.91 34.10
N ILE A 332 4.33 14.46 33.48
CA ILE A 332 4.32 14.80 32.04
C ILE A 332 4.13 13.54 31.21
N LEU A 333 4.86 12.45 31.49
CA LEU A 333 4.74 11.21 30.72
C LEU A 333 3.33 10.62 30.83
N ARG A 334 2.73 10.64 32.03
CA ARG A 334 1.35 10.18 32.26
C ARG A 334 0.36 10.98 31.42
N ASP A 335 0.49 12.31 31.44
CA ASP A 335 -0.41 13.20 30.68
C ASP A 335 -0.25 13.01 29.16
N VAL A 336 1.00 12.93 28.69
CA VAL A 336 1.35 12.71 27.28
C VAL A 336 0.80 11.36 26.80
N LYS A 337 0.98 10.30 27.59
CA LYS A 337 0.45 8.97 27.24
C LYS A 337 -1.07 8.99 27.12
N ALA A 338 -1.76 9.53 28.12
CA ALA A 338 -3.23 9.65 28.10
C ALA A 338 -3.72 10.46 26.90
N CYS A 339 -2.98 11.49 26.50
CA CYS A 339 -3.29 12.26 25.29
C CYS A 339 -3.14 11.41 24.02
N LEU A 340 -1.97 10.78 23.83
CA LEU A 340 -1.64 10.01 22.63
C LEU A 340 -2.61 8.85 22.40
N ASP A 341 -3.04 8.18 23.47
CA ASP A 341 -4.02 7.09 23.43
C ASP A 341 -5.41 7.56 22.95
N ALA A 342 -5.74 8.85 23.12
CA ALA A 342 -7.02 9.44 22.70
C ALA A 342 -6.98 10.06 21.28
N LEU A 343 -5.81 10.13 20.64
CA LEU A 343 -5.67 10.75 19.31
C LEU A 343 -6.11 9.79 18.19
N PRO A 344 -6.70 10.31 17.09
CA PRO A 344 -7.10 9.47 15.95
C PRO A 344 -5.88 8.79 15.31
N SER A 345 -5.93 7.48 15.09
CA SER A 345 -4.79 6.68 14.59
C SER A 345 -4.76 6.48 13.07
N THR A 346 -5.85 6.80 12.37
CA THR A 346 -6.05 6.52 10.94
C THR A 346 -7.04 7.54 10.33
N ILE A 347 -7.12 7.62 8.98
CA ILE A 347 -7.86 8.63 8.21
C ILE A 347 -9.38 8.51 8.24
#